data_AF-A0A9N9D684-F1
#
_entry.id   AF-A0A9N9D684-F1
#
_cell.length_a   1.000
_cell.length_b   1.000
_cell.length_c   1.000
_cell.angle_alpha   90.00
_cell.angle_beta   90.00
_cell.angle_gamma   90.00
#
_symmetry.space_group_name_H-M   'P 1'
#
loop_
_entity.id
_entity.type
_entity.pdbx_description
1 polymer ?
#
loop_
_entity_poly.entity_id
_entity_poly.type
_entity_poly.pdbx_seq_one_letter_code
_entity_poly.pdbx_strand_id
1 'polypeptide(L)' 'SMQHNLSIKEKCLKNVFIAGLNSNNQLLAEKYGKNLPLEELVKLLIRNEISIERDPPPPYHP' A
#
# COMPACT_ATOMS: atom_id res chain seq x y z
N SER A 1 -2.10 20.44 20.39
CA SER A 1 -3.35 20.89 19.72
C SER A 1 -4.07 19.69 19.12
N MET A 2 -5.35 19.81 18.74
CA MET A 2 -6.12 18.71 18.10
C MET A 2 -5.45 18.16 16.84
N GLN A 3 -4.82 19.01 16.02
CA GLN A 3 -4.14 18.59 14.79
C GLN A 3 -2.98 17.61 15.04
N HIS A 4 -2.20 17.82 16.11
CA HIS A 4 -1.11 16.91 16.46
C HIS A 4 -1.63 15.52 16.85
N ASN A 5 -2.73 15.45 17.62
CA ASN A 5 -3.35 14.19 18.01
C ASN A 5 -3.97 13.45 16.80
N LEU A 6 -4.56 14.17 15.85
CA LEU A 6 -5.07 13.60 14.60
C LEU A 6 -3.94 13.00 13.76
N SER A 7 -2.81 13.71 13.63
CA SER A 7 -1.62 13.23 12.92
C SER A 7 -1.03 11.95 13.54
N ILE A 8 -0.98 11.86 14.87
CA ILE A 8 -0.53 10.65 15.57
C ILE A 8 -1.48 9.47 15.27
N LYS A 9 -2.80 9.69 15.37
CA LYS A 9 -3.79 8.64 15.08
C LYS A 9 -3.69 8.13 13.65
N GLU A 10 -3.55 9.02 12.68
CA GLU A 10 -3.39 8.65 11.27
C GLU A 10 -2.11 7.82 11.06
N LYS A 11 -1.00 8.22 11.68
CA LYS A 11 0.27 7.50 11.60
C LYS A 11 0.14 6.08 12.19
N CYS A 12 -0.49 5.93 13.34
CA CYS A 12 -0.76 4.62 13.94
C CYS A 12 -1.64 3.75 13.04
N LEU A 13 -2.73 4.32 12.51
CA LEU A 13 -3.64 3.60 11.62
C LEU A 13 -2.94 3.10 10.36
N LYS A 14 -2.09 3.94 9.76
CA LYS A 14 -1.27 3.56 8.60
C LYS A 14 -0.33 2.41 8.91
N ASN A 15 0.36 2.45 10.05
CA ASN A 15 1.28 1.38 10.43
C ASN A 15 0.55 0.04 10.60
N VAL A 16 -0.63 0.04 11.24
CA VAL A 16 -1.45 -1.16 11.41
C VAL A 16 -1.97 -1.66 10.06
N PHE A 17 -2.43 -0.75 9.19
CA PHE A 17 -2.87 -1.10 7.84
C PHE A 17 -1.75 -1.77 7.04
N ILE A 18 -0.56 -1.17 7.01
CA ILE A 18 0.61 -1.70 6.27
C ILE A 18 1.02 -3.06 6.80
N ALA A 19 1.04 -3.26 8.12
CA ALA A 19 1.40 -4.54 8.74
C ALA A 19 0.38 -5.66 8.45
N GLY A 20 -0.85 -5.32 8.06
CA GLY A 20 -1.89 -6.28 7.68
C GLY A 20 -1.88 -6.68 6.19
N LEU A 21 -1.00 -6.10 5.38
CA LEU A 21 -0.91 -6.41 3.94
C LEU A 21 -0.14 -7.73 3.70
N ASN A 22 -0.37 -8.35 2.54
CA ASN A 22 0.51 -9.41 2.06
C ASN A 22 1.93 -8.87 1.79
N SER A 23 2.93 -9.74 1.70
CA SER A 23 4.35 -9.32 1.60
C SER A 23 4.65 -8.40 0.40
N ASN A 24 4.03 -8.63 -0.76
CA ASN A 24 4.24 -7.79 -1.94
C ASN A 24 3.66 -6.39 -1.73
N ASN A 25 2.41 -6.33 -1.24
CA ASN A 25 1.69 -5.09 -1.00
C ASN A 25 2.29 -4.31 0.19
N GLN A 26 2.81 -5.01 1.20
CA GLN A 26 3.56 -4.40 2.30
C GLN A 26 4.83 -3.73 1.79
N LEU A 27 5.63 -4.42 0.97
CA LEU A 27 6.87 -3.87 0.41
C LEU A 27 6.60 -2.61 -0.43
N LEU A 28 5.54 -2.65 -1.24
CA LEU A 28 5.09 -1.52 -2.04
C LEU A 28 4.65 -0.34 -1.17
N ALA A 29 3.86 -0.62 -0.12
CA ALA A 29 3.38 0.38 0.83
C ALA A 29 4.51 1.01 1.65
N GLU A 30 5.54 0.25 2.03
CA GLU A 30 6.71 0.79 2.72
C GLU A 30 7.57 1.68 1.82
N LYS A 31 7.69 1.31 0.54
CA LYS A 31 8.50 2.05 -0.45
C LYS A 31 7.84 3.34 -0.92
N TYR A 32 6.52 3.33 -1.14
CA TYR A 32 5.81 4.44 -1.78
C TYR A 32 4.70 5.06 -0.91
N GLY A 33 4.23 4.36 0.11
CA GLY A 33 3.01 4.70 0.87
C GLY A 33 3.21 5.52 2.14
N LYS A 34 4.42 5.54 2.72
CA LYS A 34 4.68 6.20 4.03
C LYS A 34 4.31 7.68 4.07
N ASN A 35 4.47 8.39 2.96
CA ASN A 35 4.19 9.82 2.85
C ASN A 35 2.81 10.13 2.23
N LEU A 36 2.08 9.11 1.79
CA LEU A 36 0.77 9.27 1.17
C LEU A 36 -0.32 9.27 2.24
N PRO A 37 -1.41 10.06 2.09
CA PRO A 37 -2.65 9.84 2.83
C PRO A 37 -3.12 8.39 2.69
N LEU A 38 -3.85 7.87 3.69
CA LEU A 38 -4.28 6.47 3.69
C LEU A 38 -5.11 6.13 2.44
N GLU A 39 -5.96 7.04 1.98
CA GLU A 39 -6.75 6.88 0.76
C GLU A 39 -5.89 6.71 -0.50
N GLU A 40 -4.83 7.50 -0.64
CA GLU A 40 -3.91 7.41 -1.78
C GLU A 40 -3.06 6.13 -1.74
N LEU A 41 -2.72 5.66 -0.54
CA LEU A 41 -2.07 4.36 -0.37
C LEU A 41 -2.99 3.22 -0.87
N VAL A 42 -4.28 3.25 -0.53
CA VAL A 42 -5.24 2.24 -1.00
C VAL A 42 -5.36 2.27 -2.53
N LYS A 43 -5.48 3.46 -3.14
CA LYS A 43 -5.53 3.61 -4.61
C LYS A 43 -4.28 3.05 -5.28
N LEU A 44 -3.10 3.28 -4.70
CA LEU A 44 -1.83 2.75 -5.20
C LEU A 44 -1.81 1.21 -5.20
N LEU A 45 -2.27 0.59 -4.10
CA LEU A 45 -2.32 -0.87 -3.98
C LEU A 45 -3.29 -1.49 -4.99
N ILE A 46 -4.49 -0.91 -5.16
CA ILE A 46 -5.47 -1.38 -6.15
C ILE A 46 -4.91 -1.31 -7.57
N ARG A 47 -4.24 -0.20 -7.92
CA ARG A 47 -3.61 -0.05 -9.25
C ARG A 47 -2.53 -1.10 -9.48
N ASN A 48 -1.74 -1.42 -8.46
CA ASN A 48 -0.68 -2.42 -8.56
C ASN A 48 -1.24 -3.83 -8.79
N GLU A 49 -2.29 -4.23 -8.06
CA GLU A 49 -3.01 -5.49 -8.28
C GLU A 49 -3.57 -5.58 -9.71
N ILE A 50 -4.26 -4.53 -10.19
CA ILE A 50 -4.81 -4.50 -11.56
C ILE A 50 -3.70 -4.61 -12.62
N SER A 51 -2.54 -3.98 -12.40
CA SER A 51 -1.41 -4.11 -13.32
C SER A 51 -0.86 -5.54 -13.33
N ILE A 52 -0.74 -6.19 -12.18
CA ILE A 52 -0.28 -7.58 -12.07
C ILE A 52 -1.25 -8.53 -12.79
N GLU A 53 -2.57 -8.34 -12.66
CA GLU A 53 -3.56 -9.17 -13.36
C GLU A 53 -3.48 -9.02 -14.89
N ARG A 54 -3.03 -7.86 -15.38
CA ARG A 54 -2.94 -7.57 -16.81
C ARG A 54 -1.62 -7.97 -17.44
N ASP A 55 -0.58 -8.25 -16.65
CA ASP A 55 0.67 -8.80 -17.15
C ASP A 55 0.52 -10.32 -17.29
N PRO A 56 0.44 -10.86 -18.52
CA PRO A 56 0.34 -12.30 -18.70
C PRO A 56 1.61 -12.97 -18.17
N PRO A 57 1.50 -14.16 -17.55
CA PRO A 57 2.68 -14.92 -17.15
C PRO A 57 3.56 -15.15 -18.38
N PRO A 58 4.90 -15.11 -18.24
CA PRO A 58 5.79 -15.39 -19.35
C PRO A 58 5.44 -16.75 -19.96
N PRO A 59 5.48 -16.89 -21.29
CA PRO A 59 5.15 -18.15 -21.95
C PRO A 59 6.05 -19.26 -21.40
N TYR A 60 5.43 -20.36 -20.98
CA TYR A 60 6.17 -21.57 -20.62
C TYR A 60 6.91 -22.06 -21.87
N HIS A 61 8.24 -22.00 -21.84
CA HIS A 61 9.07 -22.63 -22.86
C HIS A 61 9.13 -24.14 -22.57
N PRO A 62 8.77 -25.01 -23.54
CA PRO A 62 8.84 -26.47 -23.41
C PRO A 62 10.28 -27.00 -23.41
#